data_AF-A0A2D4QK83-F1
#
_entry.id   AF-A0A2D4QK83-F1
#
_cell.length_a   1.000
_cell.length_b   1.000
_cell.length_c   1.000
_cell.angle_alpha   90.00
_cell.angle_beta   90.00
_cell.angle_gamma   90.00
#
_symmetry.space_group_name_H-M   'P 1'
#
loop_
_entity.id
_entity.type
_entity.pdbx_description
1 polymer ?
#
loop_
_entity_poly.entity_id
_entity_poly.type
_entity_poly.pdbx_seq_one_letter_code
_entity_poly.pdbx_strand_id
1 'polypeptide(L)'
;MTTSAFVKTTTKRQGADTMSKQQLMNGITELNPSADPTWLEHFDEPALRLYLDHLQLTIEPRGTSWERTSETTAVVCRRSAA
;
A
#
# COMPACT_ATOMS: atom_id res chain seq x y z
N MET A 1 0.32 27.98 -4.71
CA MET A 1 -0.86 27.17 -5.06
C MET A 1 -0.67 25.82 -4.37
N THR A 2 -1.24 25.68 -3.17
CA THR A 2 -1.04 24.53 -2.28
C THR A 2 -2.30 23.70 -2.34
N THR A 3 -2.29 22.59 -3.07
CA THR A 3 -3.46 21.70 -3.13
C THR A 3 -3.39 20.74 -1.95
N SER A 4 -4.38 20.95 -1.09
CA SER A 4 -4.66 20.31 0.18
C SER A 4 -4.81 18.80 0.08
N ALA A 5 -4.34 18.13 1.13
CA ALA A 5 -4.56 16.72 1.41
C ALA A 5 -6.06 16.36 1.43
N PHE A 6 -6.39 15.20 0.88
CA PHE A 6 -7.63 14.50 1.19
C PHE A 6 -7.30 13.05 1.54
N VAL A 7 -7.03 12.84 2.82
CA VAL A 7 -7.00 11.52 3.43
C VAL A 7 -8.41 10.97 3.36
N LYS A 8 -8.66 10.02 2.47
CA LYS A 8 -9.88 9.20 2.50
C LYS A 8 -9.70 8.13 3.58
N THR A 9 -9.72 8.53 4.85
CA THR A 9 -9.92 7.58 5.95
C THR A 9 -11.40 7.31 6.08
N THR A 10 -11.87 6.30 5.37
CA THR A 10 -13.10 5.61 5.76
C THR A 10 -12.69 4.24 6.26
N THR A 11 -12.12 4.19 7.46
CA THR A 11 -12.03 2.96 8.25
C THR A 11 -13.44 2.57 8.64
N LYS A 12 -14.12 1.87 7.74
CA LYS A 12 -15.33 1.13 8.05
C LYS A 12 -14.87 -0.10 8.82
N ARG A 13 -14.83 -0.01 10.15
CA ARG A 13 -14.77 -1.20 11.02
C ARG A 13 -16.06 -1.97 10.81
N GLN A 14 -16.11 -2.83 9.80
CA GLN A 14 -17.16 -3.82 9.66
C GLN A 14 -16.72 -5.07 10.41
N GLY A 15 -17.49 -5.36 11.47
CA GLY A 15 -17.45 -6.62 12.18
C GLY A 15 -17.69 -7.80 11.25
N ALA A 16 -17.51 -8.98 11.82
CA ALA A 16 -17.44 -10.29 11.19
C ALA A 16 -18.75 -10.74 10.47
N ASP A 17 -19.28 -9.92 9.58
CA ASP A 17 -20.26 -10.30 8.58
C ASP A 17 -19.49 -10.80 7.34
N THR A 18 -19.84 -11.99 6.89
CA THR A 18 -19.31 -12.65 5.68
C THR A 18 -19.39 -11.68 4.48
N MET A 19 -18.26 -11.04 4.14
CA MET A 19 -18.17 -10.23 2.92
C MET A 19 -18.20 -11.15 1.72
N SER A 20 -19.02 -10.82 0.73
CA SER A 20 -19.07 -11.60 -0.50
C SER A 20 -17.77 -11.46 -1.29
N LYS A 21 -17.47 -12.44 -2.14
CA LYS A 21 -16.34 -12.39 -3.08
C LYS A 21 -16.19 -11.05 -3.79
N GLN A 22 -17.29 -10.51 -4.32
CA GLN A 22 -17.28 -9.22 -5.02
C GLN A 22 -16.91 -8.05 -4.11
N GLN A 23 -17.36 -8.05 -2.85
CA GLN A 23 -17.00 -7.02 -1.89
C GLN A 23 -15.52 -7.08 -1.52
N LEU A 24 -14.96 -8.28 -1.39
CA LEU A 24 -13.52 -8.47 -1.15
C LEU A 24 -12.70 -7.95 -2.33
N MET A 25 -13.08 -8.31 -3.55
CA MET A 25 -12.41 -7.83 -4.77
C MET A 25 -12.45 -6.31 -4.89
N ASN A 26 -13.62 -5.69 -4.64
CA ASN A 26 -13.76 -4.24 -4.65
C ASN A 26 -12.83 -3.59 -3.62
N GLY A 27 -12.78 -4.11 -2.39
CA GLY A 27 -11.87 -3.61 -1.36
C GLY A 27 -10.39 -3.75 -1.75
N ILE A 28 -10.02 -4.86 -2.40
CA ILE A 28 -8.66 -5.08 -2.89
C ILE A 28 -8.30 -4.06 -3.97
N THR A 29 -9.18 -3.84 -4.96
CA THR A 29 -8.93 -2.89 -6.06
C THR A 29 -8.92 -1.44 -5.57
N GLU A 30 -9.72 -1.11 -4.54
CA GLU A 30 -9.66 0.21 -3.89
C GLU A 30 -8.31 0.47 -3.21
N LEU A 31 -7.73 -0.53 -2.55
CA LEU A 31 -6.42 -0.43 -1.88
C LEU A 31 -5.24 -0.58 -2.84
N ASN A 32 -5.39 -1.42 -3.86
CA ASN A 32 -4.39 -1.69 -4.88
C ASN A 32 -5.03 -1.61 -6.28
N PRO A 33 -5.09 -0.40 -6.88
CA PRO A 33 -5.66 -0.20 -8.22
C PRO A 33 -4.92 -0.95 -9.34
N SER A 34 -3.71 -1.45 -9.07
CA SER A 34 -2.94 -2.27 -10.03
C SER A 34 -3.33 -3.75 -10.02
N ALA A 35 -4.12 -4.20 -9.04
CA ALA A 35 -4.64 -5.57 -9.01
C ALA A 35 -5.69 -5.76 -10.10
N ASP A 36 -5.42 -6.68 -11.02
CA ASP A 36 -6.35 -7.00 -12.10
C ASP A 36 -7.59 -7.75 -11.58
N PRO A 37 -8.82 -7.26 -11.85
CA PRO A 37 -10.03 -7.90 -11.36
C PRO A 37 -10.24 -9.32 -11.90
N THR A 38 -9.88 -9.59 -13.17
CA THR A 38 -10.05 -10.93 -13.76
C THR A 38 -9.12 -11.94 -13.12
N TRP A 39 -7.94 -11.51 -12.71
CA TRP A 39 -7.02 -12.30 -11.91
C TRP A 39 -7.59 -12.61 -10.51
N LEU A 40 -8.23 -11.64 -9.85
CA LEU A 40 -8.85 -11.82 -8.53
C LEU A 40 -10.04 -12.79 -8.56
N GLU A 41 -10.75 -12.89 -9.69
CA GLU A 41 -11.87 -13.84 -9.84
C GLU A 41 -11.45 -15.30 -9.71
N HIS A 42 -10.18 -15.64 -9.93
CA HIS A 42 -9.68 -17.01 -9.79
C HIS A 42 -9.51 -17.47 -8.35
N PHE A 43 -9.59 -16.56 -7.36
CA PHE A 43 -9.39 -16.89 -5.96
C PHE A 43 -10.71 -17.09 -5.21
N ASP A 44 -10.67 -17.96 -4.20
CA ASP A 44 -11.79 -18.16 -3.29
C ASP A 44 -11.89 -17.03 -2.25
N GLU A 45 -13.07 -16.87 -1.65
CA GLU A 45 -13.34 -15.84 -0.64
C GLU A 45 -12.33 -15.84 0.53
N PRO A 46 -11.90 -16.98 1.10
CA PRO A 46 -10.92 -16.98 2.17
C PRO A 46 -9.55 -16.44 1.72
N ALA A 47 -9.13 -16.74 0.49
CA ALA A 47 -7.88 -16.26 -0.07
C ALA A 47 -7.92 -14.74 -0.34
N LEU A 48 -9.03 -14.26 -0.88
CA LEU A 48 -9.26 -12.82 -1.07
C LEU A 48 -9.34 -12.06 0.25
N ARG A 49 -9.93 -12.66 1.30
CA ARG A 49 -9.94 -12.07 2.65
C ARG A 49 -8.53 -11.91 3.20
N LEU A 50 -7.72 -12.97 3.16
CA LEU A 50 -6.33 -12.93 3.62
C LEU A 50 -5.52 -11.89 2.86
N TYR A 51 -5.74 -11.78 1.55
CA TYR A 51 -5.06 -10.78 0.73
C TYR A 51 -5.48 -9.35 1.10
N LEU A 52 -6.77 -9.10 1.29
CA LEU A 52 -7.28 -7.81 1.74
C LEU A 52 -6.71 -7.40 3.11
N ASP A 53 -6.69 -8.33 4.07
CA ASP A 53 -6.10 -8.10 5.39
C ASP A 53 -4.60 -7.78 5.30
N HIS A 54 -3.87 -8.48 4.42
CA HIS A 54 -2.46 -8.18 4.14
C HIS A 54 -2.27 -6.77 3.56
N LEU A 55 -3.10 -6.35 2.61
CA LEU A 55 -3.03 -5.00 2.04
C LEU A 55 -3.26 -3.93 3.11
N GLN A 56 -4.23 -4.13 4.01
CA GLN A 56 -4.51 -3.21 5.10
C GLN A 56 -3.32 -3.06 6.08
N LEU A 57 -2.62 -4.15 6.38
CA LEU A 57 -1.41 -4.12 7.23
C LEU A 57 -0.22 -3.47 6.55
N THR A 58 -0.14 -3.50 5.22
CA THR A 58 1.03 -3.06 4.46
C THR A 58 0.93 -1.64 3.91
N ILE A 59 -0.26 -1.03 3.95
CA ILE A 59 -0.51 0.37 3.56
C ILE A 59 -0.04 1.38 4.62
N GLU A 60 0.16 0.96 5.86
CA GLU A 60 0.88 1.80 6.82
C GLU A 60 2.29 2.07 6.28
N PRO A 61 2.82 3.31 6.31
CA PRO A 61 4.15 3.60 5.79
C PRO A 61 5.14 2.67 6.48
N ARG A 62 5.66 1.69 5.73
CA ARG A 62 6.77 0.86 6.18
C ARG A 62 7.87 1.84 6.58
N GLY A 63 8.19 1.84 7.87
CA GLY A 63 8.94 2.90 8.54
C GLY A 63 10.09 3.46 7.72
N THR A 64 10.25 4.78 7.83
CA THR A 64 11.27 5.62 7.20
C THR A 64 11.27 5.53 5.67
N SER A 65 10.53 6.45 5.03
CA SER A 65 10.89 6.91 3.70
C SER A 65 12.38 7.22 3.71
N TRP A 66 13.14 6.63 2.79
CA TRP A 66 14.51 7.06 2.54
C TRP A 66 14.46 8.49 2.03
N GLU A 67 14.42 9.46 2.95
CA GLU A 67 14.52 10.87 2.64
C GLU A 67 15.96 11.13 2.23
N ARG A 68 16.21 10.98 0.92
CA ARG A 68 17.46 11.41 0.32
C ARG A 68 17.51 12.93 0.42
N THR A 69 18.11 13.43 1.50
CA THR A 69 18.42 14.85 1.66
C THR A 69 19.35 15.25 0.52
N SER A 70 19.07 16.39 -0.13
CA SER A 70 19.83 16.89 -1.29
C SER A 70 21.32 17.12 -1.03
N GLU A 71 21.74 17.02 0.23
CA GLU A 71 23.11 17.20 0.70
C GLU A 71 23.89 15.87 0.87
N THR A 72 23.25 14.71 0.66
CA THR A 72 23.93 13.41 0.73
C THR A 72 24.71 13.15 -0.55
N THR A 73 26.01 13.44 -0.53
CA THR A 73 26.94 13.11 -1.62
C THR A 73 27.02 11.61 -1.83
N ALA A 74 26.93 11.15 -3.09
CA ALA A 74 26.73 9.73 -3.40
C ALA A 74 27.92 8.83 -3.01
N VAL A 75 29.16 9.32 -3.10
CA VAL A 75 30.40 8.68 -2.62
C VAL A 75 31.49 9.78 -2.61
N VAL A 76 32.29 9.93 -1.55
CA VAL A 76 33.50 10.78 -1.55
C VAL A 76 34.73 9.90 -1.32
N CYS A 77 35.53 9.68 -2.37
CA CYS A 77 36.83 9.02 -2.25
C CYS A 77 37.88 10.01 -1.74
N ARG A 78 38.63 9.63 -0.69
CA ARG A 78 39.74 10.44 -0.15
C ARG A 78 40.88 10.59 -1.17
N ARG A 79 41.38 11.80 -1.39
CA ARG A 79 42.64 12.04 -2.11
C ARG A 79 43.80 11.93 -1.12
N SER A 80 44.83 11.14 -1.45
CA SER A 80 46.12 11.21 -0.75
C SER A 80 47.11 12.04 -1.56
N ALA A 81 47.98 12.75 -0.83
CA ALA A 81 48.74 13.92 -1.23
C ALA A 81 50.23 13.65 -1.52
N ALA A 82 50.86 14.63 -2.18
CA ALA A 82 52.28 14.80 -2.56
C ALA A 82 52.68 14.20 -3.93
#